data_AF-A0A7J8TB90-F1
#
_entry.id   AF-A0A7J8TB90-F1
#
_cell.length_a   1.000
_cell.length_b   1.000
_cell.length_c   1.000
_cell.angle_alpha   90.00
_cell.angle_beta   90.00
_cell.angle_gamma   90.00
#
_symmetry.space_group_name_H-M   'P 1'
#
loop_
_entity.id
_entity.type
_entity.pdbx_description
1 polymer ?
#
loop_
_entity_poly.entity_id
_entity_poly.type
_entity_poly.pdbx_seq_one_letter_code
_entity_poly.pdbx_strand_id
1 'polypeptide(L)'
;MTRKKVKLAYITNDSARKATYKNRMKGLTKKMSEMSTLCRVDTCAIMYSPYKSQPKVWPSPMGLQQVLSKLEMIPEMEKSKNMLNQKTFLSQKITKVVEQLKNHCKENWEKEIT
;
A
#
# COMPACT_ATOMS: atom_id res chain seq x y z
N MET A 1 4.49 -26.22 -7.66
CA MET A 1 4.63 -25.84 -6.24
C MET A 1 3.60 -24.77 -5.89
N THR A 2 2.61 -25.11 -5.05
CA THR A 2 1.55 -24.18 -4.64
C THR A 2 2.14 -23.09 -3.74
N ARG A 3 2.05 -21.81 -4.17
CA ARG A 3 2.56 -20.69 -3.37
C ARG A 3 1.75 -20.57 -2.07
N LYS A 4 2.42 -20.71 -0.93
CA LYS A 4 1.83 -20.45 0.39
C LYS A 4 1.41 -18.97 0.48
N LYS A 5 0.21 -18.72 1.02
CA LYS A 5 -0.28 -17.36 1.29
C LYS A 5 0.69 -16.62 2.20
N VAL A 6 1.14 -15.44 1.78
CA VAL A 6 2.11 -14.63 2.53
C VAL A 6 1.39 -13.85 3.63
N LYS A 7 1.91 -13.90 4.87
CA LYS A 7 1.46 -13.03 5.97
C LYS A 7 1.98 -11.61 5.73
N LEU A 8 1.12 -10.60 5.86
CA LEU A 8 1.49 -9.19 5.73
C LEU A 8 2.07 -8.67 7.07
N ALA A 9 3.25 -9.18 7.43
CA ALA A 9 3.98 -8.79 8.62
C ALA A 9 5.46 -8.52 8.27
N TYR A 10 6.20 -7.93 9.21
CA TYR A 10 7.63 -7.71 9.04
C TYR A 10 8.36 -9.05 8.86
N ILE A 11 9.24 -9.14 7.84
CA ILE A 11 10.04 -10.33 7.56
C ILE A 11 11.33 -10.23 8.38
N THR A 12 11.46 -11.06 9.42
CA THR A 12 12.61 -11.03 10.33
C THR A 12 13.91 -11.49 9.65
N ASN A 13 13.84 -12.51 8.79
CA ASN A 13 15.00 -12.98 8.05
C ASN A 13 15.46 -11.94 7.00
N ASP A 14 16.67 -11.40 7.18
CA ASP A 14 17.21 -10.31 6.38
C ASP A 14 17.39 -10.65 4.90
N SER A 15 17.91 -11.84 4.59
CA SER A 15 18.11 -12.28 3.21
C SER A 15 16.77 -12.43 2.48
N ALA A 16 15.79 -13.07 3.13
CA ALA A 16 14.43 -13.22 2.62
C ALA A 16 13.74 -11.85 2.47
N ARG A 17 13.94 -10.92 3.43
CA ARG A 17 13.40 -9.56 3.36
C ARG A 17 13.99 -8.78 2.20
N LYS A 18 15.31 -8.86 1.97
CA LYS A 18 16.01 -8.19 0.85
C LYS A 18 15.58 -8.75 -0.51
N ALA A 19 15.47 -10.07 -0.65
CA ALA A 19 14.97 -10.71 -1.87
C ALA A 19 13.50 -10.32 -2.16
N THR A 20 12.65 -10.37 -1.14
CA THR A 20 11.25 -9.97 -1.24
C THR A 20 11.10 -8.50 -1.61
N TYR A 21 11.91 -7.62 -1.00
CA TYR A 21 11.96 -6.20 -1.35
C TYR A 21 12.26 -6.00 -2.84
N LYS A 22 13.33 -6.62 -3.37
CA LYS A 22 13.69 -6.50 -4.81
C LYS A 22 12.54 -6.94 -5.72
N ASN A 23 11.92 -8.08 -5.42
CA ASN A 23 10.83 -8.64 -6.23
C ASN A 23 9.55 -7.77 -6.17
N ARG A 24 9.13 -7.37 -4.97
CA ARG A 24 7.94 -6.52 -4.78
C ARG A 24 8.15 -5.13 -5.38
N MET A 25 9.35 -4.57 -5.25
CA MET A 25 9.71 -3.28 -5.83
C MET A 25 9.58 -3.30 -7.36
N LYS A 26 10.09 -4.37 -8.01
CA LYS A 26 9.92 -4.56 -9.46
C LYS A 26 8.45 -4.69 -9.84
N GLY A 27 7.67 -5.47 -9.10
CA GLY A 27 6.23 -5.66 -9.32
C GLY A 27 5.43 -4.36 -9.15
N LEU A 28 5.71 -3.59 -8.11
CA LEU A 28 5.06 -2.31 -7.82
C LEU A 28 5.32 -1.31 -8.94
N THR A 29 6.59 -1.14 -9.34
CA THR A 29 6.95 -0.27 -10.47
C THR A 29 6.24 -0.67 -11.76
N LYS A 30 6.14 -1.98 -12.05
CA LYS A 30 5.41 -2.47 -13.22
C LYS A 30 3.92 -2.09 -13.15
N LYS A 31 3.28 -2.30 -11.99
CA LYS A 31 1.86 -1.97 -11.79
C LYS A 31 1.58 -0.48 -11.90
N MET A 32 2.49 0.37 -11.42
CA MET A 32 2.40 1.82 -11.60
C MET A 32 2.46 2.22 -13.07
N SER A 33 3.40 1.64 -13.83
CA SER A 33 3.47 1.85 -15.28
C SER A 33 2.19 1.42 -15.98
N GLU A 34 1.67 0.23 -15.67
CA GLU A 34 0.40 -0.27 -16.23
C GLU A 34 -0.75 0.69 -15.88
N MET A 35 -0.85 1.15 -14.63
CA MET A 35 -1.91 2.07 -14.19
C MET A 35 -1.83 3.41 -14.93
N SER A 36 -0.62 3.97 -15.07
CA SER A 36 -0.42 5.23 -15.79
C SER A 36 -0.82 5.09 -17.26
N THR A 37 -0.41 4.01 -17.93
CA THR A 37 -0.70 3.78 -19.35
C THR A 37 -2.16 3.44 -19.60
N LEU A 38 -2.74 2.51 -18.85
CA LEU A 38 -4.09 2.00 -19.10
C LEU A 38 -5.18 2.99 -18.69
N CYS A 39 -4.98 3.67 -17.56
CA CYS A 39 -5.98 4.60 -17.03
C CYS A 39 -5.68 6.06 -17.41
N ARG A 40 -4.57 6.34 -18.09
CA ARG A 40 -4.12 7.69 -18.47
C ARG A 40 -4.06 8.65 -17.27
N VAL A 41 -3.57 8.15 -16.15
CA VAL A 41 -3.41 8.91 -14.91
C VAL A 41 -1.94 9.20 -14.64
N ASP A 42 -1.67 10.39 -14.11
CA ASP A 42 -0.36 10.76 -13.60
C ASP A 42 -0.06 9.97 -12.33
N THR A 43 1.04 9.22 -12.34
CA THR A 43 1.45 8.42 -11.20
C THR A 43 2.94 8.58 -10.94
N CYS A 44 3.31 8.56 -9.66
CA CYS A 44 4.70 8.64 -9.24
C CYS A 44 4.89 7.87 -7.94
N ALA A 45 6.13 7.50 -7.64
CA ALA A 45 6.45 6.84 -6.39
C ALA A 45 7.84 7.21 -5.87
N ILE A 46 7.91 7.39 -4.55
CA ILE A 46 9.15 7.57 -3.79
C ILE A 46 9.27 6.40 -2.82
N MET A 47 10.32 5.59 -2.97
CA MET A 47 10.45 4.33 -2.26
C MET A 47 11.78 4.25 -1.53
N TYR A 48 11.73 4.39 -0.21
CA TYR A 48 12.88 4.27 0.68
C TYR A 48 13.20 2.81 0.99
N SER A 49 14.47 2.53 1.26
CA SER A 49 14.94 1.19 1.57
C SER A 49 16.13 1.23 2.50
N PRO A 50 16.19 0.34 3.52
CA PRO A 50 17.39 0.21 4.35
C PRO A 50 18.59 -0.36 3.57
N TYR A 51 18.39 -0.87 2.35
CA TYR A 51 19.45 -1.47 1.53
C TYR A 51 20.07 -0.50 0.53
N LYS A 52 19.61 0.74 0.47
CA LYS A 52 20.08 1.78 -0.46
C LYS A 52 20.19 3.11 0.28
N SER A 53 21.24 3.87 0.01
CA SER A 53 21.41 5.22 0.56
C SER A 53 20.40 6.22 -0.01
N GLN A 54 20.00 6.05 -1.27
CA GLN A 54 19.05 6.93 -1.94
C GLN A 54 17.70 6.24 -2.18
N PRO A 55 16.59 6.99 -2.12
CA PRO A 55 15.28 6.45 -2.46
C PRO A 55 15.23 6.08 -3.94
N LYS A 56 14.50 5.01 -4.25
CA LYS A 56 14.12 4.72 -5.64
C LYS A 56 12.95 5.63 -6.01
N VAL A 57 13.13 6.41 -7.06
CA VAL A 57 12.07 7.24 -7.65
C VAL A 57 11.58 6.62 -8.96
N TRP A 58 10.29 6.80 -9.25
CA TRP A 58 9.67 6.42 -10.52
C TRP A 58 8.61 7.47 -10.89
N PRO A 59 8.42 7.81 -12.19
CA PRO A 59 9.08 7.25 -13.38
C PRO A 59 10.52 7.75 -13.59
N SER A 60 10.76 9.02 -13.32
CA SER A 60 12.07 9.69 -13.33
C SER A 60 12.05 10.82 -12.29
N PRO A 61 13.20 11.37 -11.88
CA PRO A 61 13.22 12.52 -10.99
C PRO A 61 12.39 13.70 -11.53
N MET A 62 12.50 14.00 -12.82
CA MET A 62 11.74 15.07 -13.47
C MET A 62 10.23 14.77 -13.52
N GLY A 63 9.86 13.54 -13.89
CA GLY A 63 8.45 13.14 -13.92
C GLY A 63 7.82 13.16 -12.53
N LEU A 64 8.56 12.76 -11.50
CA LEU A 64 8.14 12.88 -10.11
C LEU A 64 7.88 14.34 -9.73
N GLN A 65 8.80 15.26 -10.04
CA GLN A 65 8.62 16.68 -9.76
C GLN A 65 7.37 17.25 -10.44
N GLN A 66 7.12 16.90 -11.71
CA GLN A 66 5.91 17.32 -12.42
C GLN A 66 4.63 16.87 -11.72
N VAL A 67 4.57 15.61 -11.25
CA VAL A 67 3.40 15.08 -10.53
C VAL A 67 3.26 15.75 -9.16
N LEU A 68 4.36 15.99 -8.45
CA LEU A 68 4.33 16.69 -7.15
C LEU A 68 3.87 18.14 -7.28
N SER A 69 4.35 18.89 -8.28
CA SER A 69 3.88 20.26 -8.53
C SER A 69 2.38 20.30 -8.81
N LYS A 70 1.86 19.35 -9.60
CA LYS A 70 0.40 19.23 -9.82
C LYS A 70 -0.34 18.92 -8.51
N LEU A 71 0.21 18.04 -7.66
CA LEU A 71 -0.38 17.69 -6.36
C LEU A 71 -0.41 18.88 -5.39
N GLU A 72 0.59 19.77 -5.45
CA GLU A 72 0.66 20.99 -4.63
C GLU A 72 -0.34 22.06 -5.07
N MET A 73 -0.69 22.09 -6.35
CA MET A 73 -1.71 23.01 -6.90
C MET A 73 -3.15 22.61 -6.52
N ILE A 74 -3.39 21.37 -6.06
CA ILE A 74 -4.72 20.90 -5.66
C ILE A 74 -5.06 21.46 -4.26
N PRO A 75 -6.25 22.08 -4.08
CA PRO A 75 -6.70 22.56 -2.77
C PRO A 75 -6.73 21.44 -1.71
N GLU A 76 -6.30 21.76 -0.48
CA GLU A 76 -6.18 20.78 0.61
C GLU A 76 -7.51 20.06 0.93
N MET A 77 -8.64 20.77 0.78
CA MET A 77 -9.98 20.19 0.97
C MET A 77 -10.29 19.09 -0.06
N GLU A 78 -9.79 19.20 -1.29
CA GLU A 78 -9.97 18.18 -2.32
C GLU A 78 -8.95 17.05 -2.16
N LYS A 79 -7.70 17.43 -1.87
CA LYS A 79 -6.60 16.49 -1.65
C LYS A 79 -6.91 15.51 -0.52
N SER A 80 -7.40 16.00 0.62
CA SER A 80 -7.69 15.19 1.81
C SER A 80 -8.80 14.16 1.62
N LYS A 81 -9.76 14.38 0.70
CA LYS A 81 -10.87 13.45 0.44
C LYS A 81 -10.39 12.07 -0.02
N ASN A 82 -9.34 12.05 -0.85
CA ASN A 82 -8.83 10.84 -1.48
C ASN A 82 -7.42 10.45 -1.00
N MET A 83 -6.83 11.23 -0.08
CA MET A 83 -5.52 10.94 0.48
C MET A 83 -5.58 9.79 1.47
N LEU A 84 -4.83 8.73 1.19
CA LEU A 84 -4.63 7.62 2.11
C LEU A 84 -3.22 7.70 2.70
N ASN A 85 -3.13 7.62 4.03
CA ASN A 85 -1.86 7.53 4.74
C ASN A 85 -1.83 6.28 5.63
N GLN A 86 -0.68 6.00 6.23
CA GLN A 86 -0.52 4.79 7.04
C GLN A 86 -1.47 4.78 8.24
N LYS A 87 -1.67 5.93 8.91
CA LYS A 87 -2.57 6.05 10.06
C LYS A 87 -4.01 5.76 9.64
N THR A 88 -4.51 6.44 8.61
CA THR A 88 -5.90 6.25 8.13
C THR A 88 -6.13 4.85 7.61
N PHE A 89 -5.16 4.26 6.90
CA PHE A 89 -5.24 2.86 6.46
C PHE A 89 -5.31 1.88 7.63
N LEU A 90 -4.46 2.04 8.65
CA LEU A 90 -4.47 1.16 9.83
C LEU A 90 -5.77 1.30 10.61
N SER A 91 -6.27 2.52 10.83
CA SER A 91 -7.58 2.74 11.45
C SER A 91 -8.69 2.02 10.71
N GLN A 92 -8.75 2.14 9.37
CA GLN A 92 -9.74 1.41 8.56
C GLN A 92 -9.62 -0.11 8.70
N LYS A 93 -8.40 -0.66 8.78
CA LYS A 93 -8.18 -2.10 8.99
C LYS A 93 -8.63 -2.56 10.37
N ILE A 94 -8.33 -1.78 11.40
CA ILE A 94 -8.77 -2.07 12.77
C ILE A 94 -10.29 -2.08 12.83
N THR A 95 -10.97 -1.05 12.31
CA THR A 95 -12.44 -0.99 12.25
C THR A 95 -13.02 -2.21 11.55
N LYS A 96 -12.43 -2.63 10.43
CA LYS A 96 -12.89 -3.83 9.71
C LYS A 96 -12.74 -5.10 10.53
N VAL A 97 -11.65 -5.28 11.25
CA VAL A 97 -11.43 -6.45 12.11
C VAL A 97 -12.37 -6.43 13.32
N VAL A 98 -12.60 -5.27 13.93
CA VAL A 98 -13.57 -5.11 15.02
C VAL A 98 -14.98 -5.48 14.57
N GLU A 99 -15.38 -5.06 13.37
CA GLU A 99 -16.69 -5.41 12.83
C GLU A 99 -16.83 -6.91 12.56
N GLN A 100 -15.79 -7.53 12.00
CA GLN A 100 -15.76 -9.00 11.83
C GLN A 100 -15.86 -9.73 13.17
N LEU A 101 -15.20 -9.22 14.21
CA LEU A 101 -15.28 -9.79 15.55
C LEU A 101 -16.70 -9.71 16.12
N LYS A 102 -17.37 -8.56 15.98
CA LYS A 102 -18.76 -8.39 16.43
C LYS A 102 -19.70 -9.39 15.76
N ASN A 103 -19.56 -9.58 14.45
CA ASN A 103 -20.38 -10.54 13.70
C ASN A 103 -20.15 -11.98 14.20
N HIS A 104 -18.89 -12.37 14.42
CA HIS A 104 -18.60 -13.69 14.98
C HIS A 104 -19.11 -13.89 16.41
N CYS A 105 -19.05 -12.87 17.27
CA CYS A 105 -19.64 -12.95 18.61
C CYS A 105 -21.16 -13.16 18.53
N LYS A 106 -21.84 -12.46 17.61
CA LYS A 106 -23.28 -12.64 17.39
C LYS A 106 -23.61 -14.04 16.87
N GLU A 107 -22.87 -14.53 15.87
CA GLU A 107 -23.04 -15.89 15.33
C GLU A 107 -22.82 -16.98 16.40
N ASN A 108 -21.84 -16.77 17.29
CA ASN A 108 -21.57 -17.70 18.38
C ASN A 108 -22.70 -17.69 19.42
N TRP A 109 -23.19 -16.50 19.79
CA TRP A 109 -24.31 -16.35 20.71
C TRP A 109 -25.59 -17.03 20.19
N GLU A 110 -25.90 -16.87 18.90
CA GLU A 110 -27.05 -17.52 18.27
C GLU A 110 -26.95 -19.06 18.32
N LYS A 111 -25.74 -19.62 18.19
CA LYS A 111 -25.47 -21.06 18.32
C LYS A 111 -25.49 -21.59 19.75
N GLU A 112 -25.23 -20.74 20.74
CA GLU A 112 -25.29 -21.15 22.15
C GLU A 112 -26.73 -21.19 22.68
N ILE A 113 -27.64 -20.43 22.07
CA ILE A 113 -29.07 -20.37 22.44
C ILE A 113 -29.92 -21.38 21.67
N THR A 114 -29.47 -21.84 20.51
CA THR A 114 -30.16 -22.85 19.68
C THR A 114 -29.62 -24.25 19.98
#